data_AF-A0A531KSY3-F1
#
_entry.id   AF-A0A531KSY3-F1
#
_cell.length_a   1.000
_cell.length_b   1.000
_cell.length_c   1.000
_cell.angle_alpha   90.00
_cell.angle_beta   90.00
_cell.angle_gamma   90.00
#
_symmetry.space_group_name_H-M   'P 1'
#
loop_
_entity.id
_entity.type
_entity.pdbx_description
1 polymer ?
#
loop_
_entity_poly.entity_id
_entity_poly.type
_entity_poly.pdbx_seq_one_letter_code
_entity_poly.pdbx_strand_id
1 'polypeptide(L)' 'MAAIKRFPHCSHWGAYTILVEDGRIVGVEPFEHDPAPSPMIQSIREWAKPDRRVLRPMVRSGWLEKRQASD' A
#
# COMPACT_ATOMS: atom_id res chain seq x y z
N MET A 1 13.60 21.53 -5.77
CA MET A 1 12.54 20.60 -5.32
C MET A 1 12.19 19.74 -6.51
N ALA A 2 12.09 18.42 -6.35
CA ALA A 2 11.70 17.55 -7.44
C ALA A 2 10.22 17.81 -7.80
N ALA A 3 9.85 17.61 -9.06
CA ALA A 3 8.47 17.80 -9.47
C ALA A 3 7.61 16.63 -8.98
N ILE A 4 6.46 16.94 -8.36
CA ILE A 4 5.47 15.94 -7.96
C ILE A 4 4.85 15.31 -9.23
N LYS A 5 4.99 13.98 -9.36
CA LYS A 5 4.31 13.18 -10.37
C LYS A 5 2.98 12.67 -9.84
N ARG A 6 1.96 12.67 -10.70
CA ARG A 6 0.58 12.27 -10.38
C ARG A 6 0.23 10.99 -11.11
N PHE A 7 -0.31 10.01 -10.38
CA PHE A 7 -0.73 8.72 -10.93
C PHE A 7 -2.18 8.41 -10.55
N PRO A 8 -3.11 8.25 -11.51
CA PRO A 8 -4.47 7.85 -11.20
C PRO A 8 -4.50 6.40 -10.69
N HIS A 9 -5.27 6.14 -9.64
CA HIS A 9 -5.42 4.82 -9.04
C HIS A 9 -6.82 4.64 -8.43
N CYS A 10 -7.19 3.40 -8.09
CA CYS A 10 -8.45 3.07 -7.47
C CYS A 10 -8.26 1.85 -6.56
N SER A 11 -9.05 1.80 -5.49
CA SER A 11 -9.04 0.70 -4.51
C SER A 11 -10.44 0.51 -3.93
N HIS A 12 -10.58 -0.35 -2.93
CA HIS A 12 -11.84 -0.52 -2.20
C HIS A 12 -12.37 0.78 -1.53
N TRP A 13 -11.53 1.80 -1.35
CA TRP A 13 -11.92 3.10 -0.75
C TRP A 13 -12.23 4.21 -1.77
N GLY A 14 -12.33 3.88 -3.07
CA GLY A 14 -12.64 4.83 -4.14
C GLY A 14 -11.46 5.14 -5.06
N ALA A 15 -11.69 6.09 -5.98
CA ALA A 15 -10.71 6.59 -6.94
C ALA A 15 -9.97 7.82 -6.40
N TYR A 16 -8.68 7.95 -6.74
CA TYR A 16 -7.81 9.03 -6.29
C TYR A 16 -6.56 9.14 -7.15
N THR A 17 -5.80 10.22 -6.96
CA THR A 17 -4.49 10.44 -7.57
C THR A 17 -3.39 10.27 -6.51
N ILE A 18 -2.42 9.40 -6.78
CA ILE A 18 -1.23 9.25 -5.94
C ILE A 18 -0.20 10.32 -6.32
N LEU A 19 0.33 11.01 -5.32
CA LEU A 19 1.40 11.99 -5.47
C LEU A 19 2.74 11.34 -5.15
N VAL A 20 3.69 11.42 -6.08
CA VAL A 20 5.01 10.82 -5.96
C VAL A 20 6.11 11.86 -6.16
N GLU A 21 7.05 11.93 -5.21
CA GLU A 21 8.27 12.73 -5.27
C GLU A 21 9.47 11.83 -4.95
N ASP A 22 10.54 11.89 -5.76
CA ASP A 22 11.76 11.09 -5.58
C ASP A 22 11.51 9.59 -5.33
N GLY A 23 10.55 9.02 -6.07
CA GLY A 23 10.17 7.62 -5.99
C GLY A 23 9.39 7.23 -4.72
N ARG A 24 8.97 8.21 -3.91
CA ARG A 24 8.19 8.00 -2.69
C ARG A 24 6.79 8.58 -2.81
N ILE A 25 5.81 7.88 -2.27
CA ILE A 25 4.45 8.39 -2.14
C ILE A 25 4.48 9.49 -1.07
N VAL A 26 4.12 10.71 -1.46
CA VAL A 26 4.10 11.87 -0.55
C VAL A 26 2.69 12.23 -0.10
N GLY A 27 1.66 11.81 -0.84
CA GLY A 27 0.27 12.03 -0.50
C GLY A 27 -0.70 11.48 -1.55
N VAL A 28 -1.98 11.78 -1.38
CA VAL A 28 -3.04 11.47 -2.33
C VAL A 28 -4.03 12.63 -2.44
N GLU A 29 -4.60 12.81 -3.62
CA GLU A 29 -5.68 13.76 -3.91
C GLU A 29 -6.95 12.96 -4.24
N PRO A 30 -8.12 13.26 -3.62
CA PRO A 30 -9.39 12.61 -3.99
C PRO A 30 -9.71 12.79 -5.47
N PHE A 31 -10.49 11.87 -6.03
CA PHE A 31 -11.07 12.09 -7.36
C PHE A 31 -12.05 13.25 -7.33
N GLU A 32 -11.93 14.17 -8.29
CA GLU A 32 -12.68 15.44 -8.30
C GLU A 32 -14.21 15.28 -8.37
N HIS A 33 -14.70 14.14 -8.88
CA HIS A 33 -16.12 13.86 -9.00
C HIS A 33 -16.64 12.90 -7.92
N ASP A 34 -15.82 12.54 -6.94
CA ASP A 34 -16.29 11.80 -5.76
C ASP A 34 -16.94 12.78 -4.77
N PRO A 35 -18.27 12.70 -4.53
CA PRO A 35 -18.96 13.63 -3.64
C PRO A 35 -18.67 13.37 -2.15
N ALA A 36 -18.10 12.21 -1.80
CA ALA A 36 -17.85 11.80 -0.42
C ALA A 36 -16.60 10.90 -0.32
N PRO A 37 -15.41 11.42 -0.65
CA PRO A 37 -14.19 10.62 -0.68
C PRO A 37 -13.85 10.05 0.69
N SER A 38 -13.50 8.77 0.72
CA SER A 38 -13.16 8.10 1.97
C SER A 38 -11.89 8.71 2.60
N PRO A 39 -11.87 9.08 3.89
CA PRO A 39 -10.65 9.54 4.55
C PRO A 39 -9.56 8.47 4.59
N MET A 40 -9.92 7.19 4.37
CA MET A 40 -8.98 6.07 4.36
C MET A 40 -7.94 6.14 3.25
N ILE A 41 -8.18 6.88 2.16
CA ILE A 41 -7.19 7.05 1.10
C ILE A 41 -5.89 7.69 1.62
N GLN A 42 -5.95 8.48 2.70
CA GLN A 42 -4.75 9.07 3.30
C GLN A 42 -3.78 8.02 3.87
N SER A 43 -4.25 6.80 4.15
CA SER A 43 -3.39 5.69 4.60
C SER A 43 -2.42 5.20 3.52
N ILE A 44 -2.65 5.50 2.24
CA ILE A 44 -1.87 4.99 1.10
C ILE A 44 -0.40 5.42 1.16
N ARG A 45 -0.12 6.59 1.74
CA ARG A 45 1.25 7.07 2.00
C ARG A 45 2.10 6.07 2.77
N GLU A 46 1.43 5.24 3.57
CA GLU A 46 2.05 4.30 4.49
C GLU A 46 2.14 2.88 3.90
N TRP A 47 1.45 2.58 2.80
CA TRP A 47 1.36 1.22 2.24
C TRP A 47 2.70 0.70 1.71
N ALA A 48 3.53 1.59 1.18
CA ALA A 48 4.85 1.25 0.66
C ALA A 48 5.96 1.28 1.73
N LYS A 49 5.61 1.44 3.01
CA LYS A 49 6.60 1.44 4.09
C LYS A 49 7.26 0.06 4.22
N PRO A 50 8.60 0.01 4.31
CA PRO A 50 9.34 -1.26 4.32
C PRO A 50 9.34 -1.97 5.67
N ASP A 51 8.97 -1.30 6.76
CA ASP A 51 9.11 -1.80 8.15
C ASP A 51 8.32 -3.09 8.42
N ARG A 52 7.19 -3.28 7.73
CA ARG A 52 6.34 -4.47 7.87
C ARG A 52 6.24 -5.32 6.60
N ARG A 53 7.10 -5.05 5.61
CA ARG A 53 7.08 -5.79 4.35
C ARG A 53 7.68 -7.18 4.53
N VAL A 54 6.91 -8.23 4.20
CA VAL A 54 7.45 -9.59 4.08
C VAL A 54 8.41 -9.64 2.89
N LEU A 55 9.71 -9.83 3.17
CA LEU A 55 10.78 -9.72 2.18
C LEU A 55 11.08 -11.02 1.44
N ARG A 56 10.73 -12.17 2.03
CA ARG A 56 11.02 -13.49 1.49
C ARG A 56 9.94 -14.49 1.86
N PRO A 57 9.78 -15.57 1.08
CA PRO A 57 8.97 -16.72 1.50
C PRO A 57 9.44 -17.25 2.85
N MET A 58 8.50 -17.70 3.68
CA MET A 58 8.77 -18.27 5.00
C MET A 58 7.90 -19.51 5.21
N VAL A 59 8.38 -20.43 6.03
CA VAL A 59 7.64 -21.63 6.46
C VAL A 59 7.64 -21.66 7.98
N ARG A 60 6.48 -21.92 8.60
CA ARG A 60 6.37 -22.12 10.06
C ARG A 60 7.30 -23.25 10.49
N SER A 61 8.10 -23.06 11.54
CA SER A 61 9.10 -24.06 12.00
C SER A 61 8.52 -25.46 12.18
N GLY A 62 7.40 -25.58 12.91
CA GLY A 62 6.73 -26.86 13.12
C GLY A 62 6.29 -27.56 11.82
N TRP A 63 5.84 -26.80 10.81
CA TRP A 63 5.51 -27.36 9.49
C TRP A 63 6.76 -27.73 8.69
N LEU A 64 7.83 -26.93 8.80
CA LEU A 64 9.10 -27.22 8.14
C LEU A 64 9.70 -28.54 8.65
N GLU A 65 9.59 -28.78 9.97
CA GLU A 65 10.13 -29.95 10.66
C GLU A 65 9.24 -31.19 10.53
N LYS A 66 7.93 -31.07 10.79
CA LYS A 66 7.02 -32.21 10.96
C LYS A 66 6.06 -32.45 9.80
N ARG A 67 5.97 -31.52 8.84
CA ARG A 67 5.07 -31.61 7.67
C ARG A 67 3.63 -31.92 8.10
N GLN A 68 3.00 -32.94 7.51
CA GLN A 68 1.64 -33.39 7.84
C GLN A 68 1.43 -33.81 9.30
N ALA A 69 2.50 -34.01 10.08
CA ALA A 69 2.43 -34.30 11.52
C ALA A 69 2.64 -33.03 12.39
N SER A 70 2.39 -31.84 11.84
CA SER A 70 2.63 -30.56 12.53
C SER A 70 1.40 -29.89 13.12
N ASP A 71 0.25 -30.57 13.03
CA ASP A 71 -1.02 -30.20 13.66
C ASP A 71 -1.07 -30.63 15.14
#